data_AF-A0A535TS81-F1
#
_entry.id   AF-A0A535TS81-F1
#
_cell.length_a   1.000
_cell.length_b   1.000
_cell.length_c   1.000
_cell.angle_alpha   90.00
_cell.angle_beta   90.00
_cell.angle_gamma   90.00
#
_symmetry.space_group_name_H-M   'P 1'
#
loop_
_entity.id
_entity.type
_entity.pdbx_description
1 polymer ?
#
loop_
_entity_poly.entity_id
_entity_poly.type
_entity_poly.pdbx_seq_one_letter_code
_entity_poly.pdbx_strand_id
1 'polypeptide(L)'
;MKDVRHLLESQREAERRFVAEAASERDFPHGWSAGLLMAHIAAWRERLRGSLIEASRHEPASEPPLDIDAVNAAQLLRDAGISLDEGAARAEAMLVDQIDLWATVGDRPFSWFTAKTTGEALVRNSYLHPRNHLGEHYLERGDRTRGPEIFEETLVELRRAETPGHILVPAIYNLACARVAQGRPDEAL
;
A
#
# COMPACT_ATOMS: atom_id res chain seq x y z
N MET A 1 14.04 -3.68 11.37
CA MET A 1 13.71 -3.56 9.93
C MET A 1 14.81 -2.76 9.26
N LYS A 2 15.24 -3.18 8.08
CA LYS A 2 16.27 -2.52 7.27
C LYS A 2 15.64 -1.94 6.01
N ASP A 3 16.34 -0.99 5.38
CA ASP A 3 16.07 -0.54 4.02
C ASP A 3 14.64 -0.02 3.74
N VAL A 4 13.99 0.63 4.71
CA VAL A 4 12.65 1.26 4.54
C VAL A 4 12.59 2.15 3.29
N ARG A 5 13.63 2.97 3.06
CA ARG A 5 13.70 3.81 1.86
C ARG A 5 13.68 2.99 0.57
N HIS A 6 14.41 1.87 0.51
CA HIS A 6 14.42 1.01 -0.66
C HIS A 6 13.03 0.45 -0.98
N LEU A 7 12.31 0.00 0.05
CA LEU A 7 10.93 -0.47 -0.11
C LEU A 7 10.02 0.63 -0.66
N LEU A 8 10.10 1.86 -0.11
CA LEU A 8 9.27 2.96 -0.60
C LEU A 8 9.58 3.36 -2.05
N GLU A 9 10.86 3.37 -2.45
CA GLU A 9 11.26 3.64 -3.83
C GLU A 9 10.83 2.49 -4.77
N SER A 10 10.93 1.23 -4.34
CA SER A 10 10.46 0.09 -5.14
C SER A 10 8.93 0.09 -5.27
N GLN A 11 8.21 0.62 -4.28
CA GLN A 11 6.77 0.86 -4.40
C GLN A 11 6.46 1.94 -5.43
N ARG A 12 7.24 3.02 -5.45
CA ARG A 12 7.07 4.09 -6.45
C ARG A 12 7.18 3.55 -7.87
N GLU A 13 8.16 2.69 -8.11
CA GLU A 13 8.32 2.03 -9.42
C GLU A 13 7.19 1.04 -9.73
N ALA A 14 6.67 0.32 -8.72
CA ALA A 14 5.51 -0.55 -8.91
C ALA A 14 4.24 0.23 -9.28
N GLU A 15 4.00 1.38 -8.66
CA GLU A 15 2.85 2.24 -8.98
C GLU A 15 2.98 2.87 -10.37
N ARG A 16 4.18 3.29 -10.77
CA ARG A 16 4.42 3.77 -12.14
C ARG A 16 4.14 2.71 -13.19
N ARG A 17 4.59 1.47 -12.95
CA ARG A 17 4.27 0.33 -13.82
C ARG A 17 2.77 0.07 -13.85
N PHE A 18 2.11 0.03 -12.69
CA PHE A 18 0.67 -0.13 -12.60
C PHE A 18 -0.09 0.93 -13.41
N VAL A 19 0.25 2.21 -13.24
CA VAL A 19 -0.42 3.31 -13.96
C VAL A 19 -0.23 3.18 -15.47
N ALA A 20 0.97 2.82 -15.92
CA ALA A 20 1.24 2.60 -17.35
C ALA A 20 0.43 1.42 -17.92
N GLU A 21 0.33 0.31 -17.19
CA GLU A 21 -0.48 -0.86 -17.56
C GLU A 21 -1.98 -0.49 -17.57
N ALA A 22 -2.45 0.17 -16.50
CA ALA A 22 -3.84 0.56 -16.28
C ALA A 22 -4.37 1.60 -17.29
N ALA A 23 -3.51 2.44 -17.85
CA ALA A 23 -3.90 3.40 -18.89
C ALA A 23 -4.44 2.74 -20.17
N SER A 24 -4.11 1.47 -20.39
CA SER A 24 -4.59 0.67 -21.53
C SER A 24 -5.68 -0.35 -21.15
N GLU A 25 -6.09 -0.38 -19.88
CA GLU A 25 -7.11 -1.30 -19.41
C GLU A 25 -8.48 -0.97 -19.99
N ARG A 26 -9.26 -2.02 -20.25
CA ARG A 26 -10.68 -1.88 -20.57
C ARG A 26 -11.46 -1.59 -19.30
N ASP A 27 -12.63 -0.96 -19.44
CA ASP A 27 -13.56 -0.83 -18.32
C ASP A 27 -14.01 -2.21 -17.82
N PHE A 28 -13.94 -2.40 -16.51
CA PHE A 28 -14.42 -3.60 -15.83
C PHE A 28 -15.67 -3.26 -14.99
N PRO A 29 -16.71 -4.12 -15.00
CA PRO A 29 -17.97 -3.84 -14.32
C PRO A 29 -17.92 -4.01 -12.79
N HIS A 30 -16.79 -4.52 -12.26
CA HIS A 30 -16.61 -4.86 -10.85
C HIS A 30 -15.27 -4.33 -10.34
N GLY A 31 -15.17 -4.16 -9.02
CA GLY A 31 -13.99 -3.60 -8.37
C GLY A 31 -13.90 -2.08 -8.49
N TRP A 32 -12.83 -1.51 -7.95
CA TRP A 32 -12.54 -0.09 -8.11
C TRP A 32 -11.93 0.19 -9.47
N SER A 33 -12.14 1.39 -10.01
CA SER A 33 -11.33 1.87 -11.13
C SER A 33 -9.88 2.08 -10.67
N ALA A 34 -8.93 2.00 -11.60
CA ALA A 34 -7.52 2.25 -11.28
C ALA A 34 -7.31 3.65 -10.67
N GLY A 35 -8.02 4.66 -11.16
CA GLY A 35 -7.98 6.01 -10.58
C GLY A 35 -8.48 6.06 -9.14
N LEU A 36 -9.60 5.39 -8.85
CA LEU A 36 -10.16 5.33 -7.49
C LEU A 36 -9.23 4.57 -6.53
N LEU A 37 -8.61 3.49 -7.00
CA LEU A 37 -7.60 2.74 -6.24
C LEU A 37 -6.39 3.62 -5.90
N MET A 38 -5.84 4.35 -6.87
CA MET A 38 -4.71 5.25 -6.63
C MET A 38 -5.09 6.39 -5.67
N ALA A 39 -6.29 6.94 -5.80
CA ALA A 39 -6.83 7.93 -4.88
C ALA A 39 -6.96 7.40 -3.44
N HIS A 40 -7.43 6.15 -3.29
CA HIS A 40 -7.49 5.47 -2.00
C HIS A 40 -6.12 5.32 -1.35
N ILE A 41 -5.11 4.89 -2.12
CA ILE A 41 -3.72 4.81 -1.65
C ILE A 41 -3.22 6.19 -1.21
N ALA A 42 -3.44 7.23 -2.01
CA ALA A 42 -3.06 8.60 -1.68
C ALA A 42 -3.68 9.06 -0.35
N ALA A 43 -4.96 8.79 -0.15
CA ALA A 43 -5.69 9.21 1.04
C ALA A 43 -5.17 8.54 2.32
N TRP A 44 -4.79 7.25 2.26
CA TRP A 44 -4.16 6.59 3.41
C TRP A 44 -2.74 7.09 3.68
N ARG A 45 -1.99 7.45 2.65
CA ARG A 45 -0.68 8.12 2.82
C ARG A 45 -0.82 9.50 3.43
N GLU A 46 -1.79 10.30 3.01
CA GLU A 46 -2.05 11.62 3.56
C GLU A 46 -2.36 11.55 5.07
N ARG A 47 -3.18 10.59 5.49
CA ARG A 47 -3.48 10.38 6.93
C ARG A 47 -2.24 10.04 7.74
N LEU A 48 -1.46 9.05 7.29
CA LEU A 48 -0.21 8.69 7.97
C LEU A 48 0.77 9.87 7.99
N ARG A 49 0.88 10.62 6.88
CA ARG A 49 1.74 11.80 6.75
C ARG A 49 1.41 12.83 7.83
N GLY A 50 0.13 13.11 8.08
CA GLY A 50 -0.31 14.00 9.16
C GLY A 50 0.26 13.58 10.52
N SER A 51 0.05 12.32 10.90
CA SER A 51 0.56 11.77 12.17
C SER A 51 2.10 11.75 12.25
N LEU A 52 2.79 11.49 11.14
CA LEU A 52 4.26 11.54 11.09
C LEU A 52 4.81 12.96 11.26
N ILE A 53 4.11 13.98 10.75
CA ILE A 53 4.48 15.39 10.94
C ILE A 53 4.34 15.78 12.41
N GLU A 54 3.25 15.42 13.07
CA GLU A 54 3.07 15.64 14.51
C GLU A 54 4.20 14.96 15.31
N ALA A 55 4.50 13.69 15.00
CA ALA A 55 5.62 12.97 15.61
C ALA A 55 6.99 13.62 15.34
N SER A 56 7.20 14.24 14.17
CA SER A 56 8.42 14.98 13.84
C SER A 56 8.62 16.22 14.71
N ARG A 57 7.51 16.82 15.15
CA ARG A 57 7.45 18.00 16.02
C ARG A 57 7.46 17.66 17.50
N HIS A 58 7.50 16.38 17.86
CA HIS A 58 7.34 15.88 19.23
C HIS A 58 5.96 16.20 19.83
N GLU A 59 4.95 16.36 18.96
CA GLU A 59 3.55 16.47 19.35
C GLU A 59 2.95 15.06 19.50
N PRO A 60 1.89 14.89 20.32
CA PRO A 60 1.12 13.64 20.32
C PRO A 60 0.60 13.34 18.91
N ALA A 61 1.02 12.21 18.35
CA ALA A 61 0.59 11.81 17.01
C ALA A 61 -0.88 11.36 17.03
N SER A 62 -1.62 11.80 16.03
CA SER A 62 -2.99 11.38 15.77
C SER A 62 -3.05 9.88 15.53
N GLU A 63 -3.94 9.20 16.24
CA GLU A 63 -4.19 7.78 16.09
C GLU A 63 -4.91 7.48 14.76
N PRO A 64 -4.70 6.30 14.16
CA PRO A 64 -5.48 5.89 13.00
C PRO A 64 -6.98 5.79 13.34
N PRO A 65 -7.86 5.97 12.35
CA PRO A 65 -9.30 5.87 12.58
C PRO A 65 -9.70 4.47 13.03
N LEU A 66 -10.64 4.40 13.99
CA LEU A 66 -11.19 3.14 14.48
C LEU A 66 -12.16 2.50 13.49
N ASP A 67 -13.01 3.31 12.85
CA ASP A 67 -13.97 2.85 11.85
C ASP A 67 -13.39 3.00 10.44
N ILE A 68 -12.59 2.01 10.04
CA ILE A 68 -11.92 1.97 8.74
C ILE A 68 -12.94 1.93 7.60
N ASP A 69 -14.04 1.20 7.78
CA ASP A 69 -15.06 1.01 6.73
C ASP A 69 -15.82 2.31 6.46
N ALA A 70 -16.24 3.03 7.49
CA ALA A 70 -16.89 4.33 7.32
C ALA A 70 -15.94 5.36 6.69
N VAL A 71 -14.67 5.37 7.10
CA VAL A 71 -13.66 6.26 6.50
C VAL A 71 -13.43 5.94 5.03
N ASN A 72 -13.31 4.65 4.68
CA ASN A 72 -13.16 4.21 3.31
C ASN A 72 -14.39 4.53 2.47
N ALA A 73 -15.60 4.22 2.95
CA ALA A 73 -16.85 4.51 2.24
C ALA A 73 -16.98 6.02 1.95
N ALA A 74 -16.70 6.88 2.92
CA ALA A 74 -16.74 8.32 2.73
C ALA A 74 -15.68 8.80 1.75
N GLN A 75 -14.48 8.21 1.74
CA GLN A 75 -13.43 8.52 0.77
C GLN A 75 -13.85 8.13 -0.65
N LEU A 76 -14.35 6.91 -0.84
CA LEU A 76 -14.74 6.39 -2.15
C LEU A 76 -15.87 7.21 -2.78
N LEU A 77 -16.82 7.69 -1.96
CA LEU A 77 -17.87 8.60 -2.42
C LEU A 77 -17.32 9.96 -2.87
N ARG A 78 -16.32 10.50 -2.18
CA ARG A 78 -15.70 11.78 -2.55
C ARG A 78 -14.89 11.70 -3.84
N ASP A 79 -14.19 10.61 -4.05
CA ASP A 79 -13.33 10.40 -5.24
C ASP A 79 -14.05 9.65 -6.37
N ALA A 80 -15.38 9.52 -6.30
CA ALA A 80 -16.15 8.88 -7.35
C ALA A 80 -15.92 9.57 -8.70
N GLY A 81 -15.46 8.81 -9.69
CA GLY A 81 -15.16 9.32 -11.03
C GLY A 81 -13.80 10.01 -11.18
N ILE A 82 -12.91 9.95 -10.17
CA ILE A 82 -11.55 10.46 -10.31
C ILE A 82 -10.81 9.75 -11.46
N SER A 83 -10.04 10.54 -12.23
CA SER A 83 -9.23 10.00 -13.32
C SER A 83 -8.02 9.21 -12.80
N LEU A 84 -7.48 8.32 -13.64
CA LEU A 84 -6.23 7.62 -13.35
C LEU A 84 -5.08 8.59 -13.10
N ASP A 85 -4.91 9.57 -13.99
CA ASP A 85 -3.81 10.55 -13.90
C ASP A 85 -3.88 11.35 -12.60
N GLU A 86 -5.07 11.78 -12.20
CA GLU A 86 -5.25 12.56 -10.97
C GLU A 86 -5.02 11.70 -9.71
N GLY A 87 -5.59 10.48 -9.67
CA GLY A 87 -5.36 9.55 -8.56
C GLY A 87 -3.87 9.18 -8.42
N ALA A 88 -3.21 8.88 -9.55
CA ALA A 88 -1.80 8.56 -9.60
C ALA A 88 -0.91 9.72 -9.15
N ALA A 89 -1.18 10.94 -9.61
CA ALA A 89 -0.43 12.13 -9.22
C ALA A 89 -0.52 12.39 -7.71
N ARG A 90 -1.71 12.24 -7.11
CA ARG A 90 -1.89 12.35 -5.66
C ARG A 90 -1.11 11.27 -4.90
N ALA A 91 -1.15 10.03 -5.36
CA ALA A 91 -0.47 8.91 -4.72
C ALA A 91 1.06 9.06 -4.78
N GLU A 92 1.60 9.48 -5.93
CA GLU A 92 3.04 9.73 -6.11
C GLU A 92 3.50 10.90 -5.23
N ALA A 93 2.78 12.02 -5.23
CA ALA A 93 3.14 13.17 -4.41
C ALA A 93 3.22 12.82 -2.92
N MET A 94 2.26 12.04 -2.41
CA MET A 94 2.26 11.61 -1.01
C MET A 94 3.37 10.60 -0.69
N LEU A 95 3.71 9.71 -1.62
CA LEU A 95 4.83 8.78 -1.41
C LEU A 95 6.17 9.51 -1.37
N VAL A 96 6.39 10.46 -2.29
CA VAL A 96 7.61 11.30 -2.31
C VAL A 96 7.75 12.06 -1.00
N ASP A 97 6.70 12.74 -0.56
CA ASP A 97 6.74 13.49 0.70
C ASP A 97 7.03 12.59 1.91
N GLN A 98 6.47 11.38 1.95
CA GLN A 98 6.78 10.42 3.03
C GLN A 98 8.23 9.90 2.98
N ILE A 99 8.82 9.72 1.79
CA ILE A 99 10.23 9.37 1.65
C ILE A 99 11.12 10.49 2.19
N ASP A 100 10.79 11.74 1.89
CA ASP A 100 11.52 12.92 2.40
C ASP A 100 11.34 13.08 3.91
N LEU A 101 10.12 12.85 4.42
CA LEU A 101 9.84 12.88 5.85
C LEU A 101 10.60 11.79 6.60
N TRP A 102 10.69 10.57 6.03
CA TRP A 102 11.50 9.48 6.59
C TRP A 102 12.97 9.88 6.75
N ALA A 103 13.55 10.60 5.79
CA ALA A 103 14.92 11.08 5.88
C ALA A 103 15.16 12.04 7.07
N THR A 104 14.09 12.71 7.55
CA THR A 104 14.15 13.65 8.68
C THR A 104 13.77 12.98 10.01
N VAL A 105 12.72 12.15 10.01
CA VAL A 105 12.14 11.55 11.21
C VAL A 105 12.93 10.30 11.64
N GLY A 106 13.38 9.49 10.69
CA GLY A 106 14.00 8.20 10.97
C GLY A 106 13.08 7.24 11.74
N ASP A 107 13.64 6.12 12.20
CA ASP A 107 12.90 5.14 12.97
C ASP A 107 12.78 5.55 14.44
N ARG A 108 11.56 5.57 14.96
CA ARG A 108 11.28 5.93 16.36
C ARG A 108 9.97 5.29 16.83
N PRO A 109 9.73 5.17 18.16
CA PRO A 109 8.47 4.69 18.69
C PRO A 109 7.28 5.47 18.13
N PHE A 110 6.29 4.75 17.64
CA PHE A 110 5.10 5.32 16.99
C PHE A 110 4.01 4.26 16.96
N SER A 111 2.73 4.66 17.04
CA SER A 111 1.62 3.72 16.94
C SER A 111 0.80 3.99 15.70
N TRP A 112 0.63 2.96 14.88
CA TRP A 112 -0.26 2.99 13.72
C TRP A 112 -0.80 1.58 13.45
N PHE A 113 -2.00 1.31 13.96
CA PHE A 113 -2.57 -0.03 14.02
C PHE A 113 -1.62 -1.01 14.71
N THR A 114 -1.11 -2.01 13.99
CA THR A 114 -0.16 -3.01 14.50
C THR A 114 1.29 -2.53 14.46
N ALA A 115 1.58 -1.41 13.79
CA ALA A 115 2.92 -0.85 13.72
C ALA A 115 3.33 -0.20 15.05
N LYS A 116 4.57 -0.43 15.44
CA LYS A 116 5.18 0.03 16.70
C LYS A 116 6.28 1.08 16.50
N THR A 117 6.67 1.31 15.26
CA THR A 117 7.63 2.35 14.89
C THR A 117 7.19 3.09 13.63
N THR A 118 7.79 4.26 13.39
CA THR A 118 7.57 5.03 12.16
C THR A 118 7.95 4.23 10.91
N GLY A 119 9.03 3.44 10.96
CA GLY A 119 9.43 2.55 9.87
C GLY A 119 8.42 1.45 9.60
N GLU A 120 7.91 0.79 10.65
CA GLU A 120 6.83 -0.20 10.52
C GLU A 120 5.56 0.42 9.94
N ALA A 121 5.20 1.64 10.37
CA ALA A 121 4.01 2.33 9.88
C ALA A 121 4.12 2.69 8.40
N LEU A 122 5.27 3.21 7.97
CA LEU A 122 5.55 3.51 6.56
C LEU A 122 5.51 2.25 5.70
N VAL A 123 6.18 1.17 6.10
CA VAL A 123 6.15 -0.08 5.33
C VAL A 123 4.75 -0.67 5.27
N ARG A 124 4.03 -0.70 6.40
CA ARG A 124 2.67 -1.23 6.43
C ARG A 124 1.71 -0.42 5.55
N ASN A 125 1.74 0.91 5.67
CA ASN A 125 0.73 1.80 5.08
C ASN A 125 1.08 2.22 3.65
N SER A 126 2.36 2.29 3.32
CA SER A 126 2.82 2.91 2.07
C SER A 126 3.59 1.96 1.16
N TYR A 127 3.89 0.73 1.61
CA TYR A 127 4.40 -0.36 0.79
C TYR A 127 3.41 -1.53 0.72
N LEU A 128 3.09 -2.15 1.85
CA LEU A 128 2.27 -3.37 1.91
C LEU A 128 0.80 -3.13 1.53
N HIS A 129 0.16 -2.11 2.11
CA HIS A 129 -1.24 -1.77 1.79
C HIS A 129 -1.45 -1.47 0.29
N PRO A 130 -0.63 -0.63 -0.35
CA PRO A 130 -0.67 -0.46 -1.80
C PRO A 130 -0.48 -1.76 -2.58
N ARG A 131 0.54 -2.57 -2.27
CA ARG A 131 0.79 -3.85 -2.96
C ARG A 131 -0.38 -4.82 -2.88
N ASN A 132 -1.09 -4.85 -1.75
CA ASN A 132 -2.30 -5.63 -1.59
C ASN A 132 -3.35 -5.21 -2.62
N HIS A 133 -3.68 -3.92 -2.66
CA HIS A 133 -4.69 -3.41 -3.60
C HIS A 133 -4.28 -3.55 -5.06
N LEU A 134 -3.01 -3.31 -5.38
CA LEU A 134 -2.51 -3.52 -6.75
C LEU A 134 -2.68 -4.99 -7.15
N GLY A 135 -2.28 -5.95 -6.30
CA GLY A 135 -2.43 -7.36 -6.60
C GLY A 135 -3.90 -7.81 -6.72
N GLU A 136 -4.76 -7.32 -5.82
CA GLU A 136 -6.21 -7.56 -5.87
C GLU A 136 -6.84 -7.01 -7.15
N HIS A 137 -6.46 -5.81 -7.60
CA HIS A 137 -6.98 -5.19 -8.83
C HIS A 137 -6.78 -6.08 -10.06
N TYR A 138 -5.59 -6.67 -10.20
CA TYR A 138 -5.30 -7.62 -11.28
C TYR A 138 -6.12 -8.91 -11.15
N LEU A 139 -6.22 -9.45 -9.93
CA LEU A 139 -6.99 -10.67 -9.67
C LEU A 139 -8.49 -10.50 -9.96
N GLU A 140 -9.09 -9.38 -9.56
CA GLU A 140 -10.49 -9.04 -9.84
C GLU A 140 -10.81 -8.98 -11.33
N ARG A 141 -9.79 -8.70 -12.15
CA ARG A 141 -9.87 -8.62 -13.62
C ARG A 141 -9.53 -9.94 -14.32
N GLY A 142 -9.28 -10.98 -13.53
CA GLY A 142 -8.95 -12.31 -14.03
C GLY A 142 -7.48 -12.49 -14.45
N ASP A 143 -6.61 -11.52 -14.16
CA ASP A 143 -5.17 -11.68 -14.39
C ASP A 143 -4.57 -12.59 -13.31
N ARG A 144 -4.34 -13.84 -13.71
CA ARG A 144 -3.79 -14.90 -12.86
C ARG A 144 -2.27 -14.89 -12.77
N THR A 145 -1.62 -13.94 -13.42
CA THR A 145 -0.16 -13.83 -13.45
C THR A 145 0.29 -12.61 -12.65
N ARG A 146 -0.19 -11.42 -12.99
CA ARG A 146 0.34 -10.15 -12.47
C ARG A 146 0.06 -9.93 -10.99
N GLY A 147 -1.15 -10.22 -10.52
CA GLY A 147 -1.49 -10.09 -9.10
C GLY A 147 -0.65 -11.00 -8.19
N PRO A 148 -0.53 -12.30 -8.50
CA PRO A 148 0.35 -13.22 -7.77
C PRO A 148 1.83 -12.84 -7.82
N GLU A 149 2.34 -12.33 -8.94
CA GLU A 149 3.70 -11.79 -9.04
C GLU A 149 3.92 -10.63 -8.06
N ILE A 150 2.98 -9.70 -7.95
CA ILE A 150 3.06 -8.58 -7.00
C ILE A 150 3.15 -9.09 -5.56
N PHE A 151 2.36 -10.09 -5.17
CA PHE A 151 2.42 -10.65 -3.82
C PHE A 151 3.74 -11.38 -3.54
N GLU A 152 4.28 -12.09 -4.54
CA GLU A 152 5.57 -12.76 -4.43
C GLU A 152 6.72 -11.76 -4.30
N GLU A 153 6.80 -10.75 -5.18
CA GLU A 153 7.74 -9.62 -5.08
C GLU A 153 7.67 -8.96 -3.68
N THR A 154 6.44 -8.72 -3.21
CA THR A 154 6.18 -8.09 -1.91
C THR A 154 6.79 -8.90 -0.77
N LEU A 155 6.53 -10.21 -0.72
CA LEU A 155 7.03 -11.07 0.34
C LEU A 155 8.56 -11.21 0.31
N VAL A 156 9.15 -11.31 -0.88
CA VAL A 156 10.61 -11.38 -1.05
C VAL A 156 11.29 -10.14 -0.49
N GLU A 157 10.83 -8.96 -0.88
CA GLU A 157 11.40 -7.69 -0.43
C GLU A 157 11.18 -7.45 1.07
N LEU A 158 10.02 -7.79 1.62
CA LEU A 158 9.79 -7.66 3.07
C LEU A 158 10.66 -8.60 3.90
N ARG A 159 10.91 -9.82 3.41
CA ARG A 159 11.85 -10.77 4.05
C ARG A 159 13.27 -10.24 3.99
N ARG A 160 13.70 -9.72 2.84
CA ARG A 160 15.02 -9.09 2.66
C ARG A 160 15.23 -7.91 3.61
N ALA A 161 14.19 -7.12 3.83
CA ALA A 161 14.18 -5.98 4.77
C ALA A 161 14.11 -6.39 6.25
N GLU A 162 14.13 -7.69 6.58
CA GLU A 162 13.99 -8.20 7.96
C GLU A 162 12.76 -7.59 8.67
N THR A 163 11.64 -7.57 7.94
CA THR A 163 10.37 -7.05 8.44
C THR A 163 9.85 -7.91 9.60
N PRO A 164 9.39 -7.32 10.71
CA PRO A 164 8.84 -8.09 11.84
C PRO A 164 7.65 -8.97 11.43
N GLY A 165 7.52 -10.12 12.09
CA GLY A 165 6.47 -11.11 11.79
C GLY A 165 5.06 -10.52 11.77
N HIS A 166 4.72 -9.63 12.71
CA HIS A 166 3.39 -9.00 12.77
C HIS A 166 3.07 -8.06 11.60
N ILE A 167 4.10 -7.62 10.86
CA ILE A 167 3.95 -6.84 9.62
C ILE A 167 3.99 -7.76 8.39
N LEU A 168 4.69 -8.91 8.45
CA LEU A 168 4.79 -9.88 7.34
C LEU A 168 3.50 -10.67 7.09
N VAL A 169 2.70 -10.93 8.13
CA VAL A 169 1.53 -11.84 8.06
C VAL A 169 0.60 -11.56 6.87
N PRO A 170 0.18 -10.32 6.58
CA PRO A 170 -0.72 -10.06 5.45
C PRO A 170 -0.11 -10.41 4.09
N ALA A 171 1.21 -10.23 3.90
CA ALA A 171 1.88 -10.58 2.65
C ALA A 171 1.92 -12.10 2.43
N ILE A 172 2.18 -12.87 3.50
CA ILE A 172 2.15 -14.34 3.47
C ILE A 172 0.74 -14.82 3.13
N TYR A 173 -0.26 -14.28 3.82
CA TYR A 173 -1.66 -14.64 3.60
C TYR A 173 -2.11 -14.38 2.16
N ASN A 174 -1.82 -13.19 1.61
CA ASN A 174 -2.24 -12.84 0.26
C ASN A 174 -1.57 -13.72 -0.81
N LEU A 175 -0.27 -14.02 -0.65
CA LEU A 175 0.41 -14.95 -1.55
C LEU A 175 -0.20 -16.36 -1.46
N ALA A 176 -0.50 -16.85 -0.25
CA ALA A 176 -1.15 -18.14 -0.07
C ALA A 176 -2.53 -18.21 -0.76
N CYS A 177 -3.36 -17.19 -0.58
CA CYS A 177 -4.66 -17.07 -1.28
C CYS A 177 -4.49 -17.07 -2.80
N ALA A 178 -3.50 -16.33 -3.33
CA ALA A 178 -3.21 -16.30 -4.75
C ALA A 178 -2.74 -17.68 -5.28
N ARG A 179 -1.91 -18.41 -4.53
CA ARG A 179 -1.46 -19.77 -4.91
C ARG A 179 -2.63 -20.74 -4.96
N VAL A 180 -3.55 -20.69 -3.99
CA VAL A 180 -4.80 -21.47 -4.04
C VAL A 180 -5.63 -21.11 -5.28
N ALA A 181 -5.81 -19.82 -5.58
CA ALA A 181 -6.57 -19.38 -6.75
C ALA A 181 -5.92 -19.79 -8.09
N GLN A 182 -4.60 -20.00 -8.12
CA GLN A 182 -3.85 -20.55 -9.25
C GLN A 182 -3.94 -22.09 -9.35
N GLY A 183 -4.63 -22.77 -8.43
CA GLY A 183 -4.66 -24.23 -8.38
C GLY A 183 -3.37 -24.86 -7.84
N ARG A 184 -2.58 -24.11 -7.07
CA ARG A 184 -1.30 -24.52 -6.46
C ARG A 184 -1.39 -24.52 -4.91
N PRO A 185 -2.32 -25.27 -4.30
CA PRO A 185 -2.53 -25.24 -2.85
C PRO A 185 -1.33 -25.74 -2.05
N ASP A 186 -0.51 -26.62 -2.62
CA ASP A 186 0.70 -27.13 -1.96
C ASP A 186 1.78 -26.05 -1.79
N GLU A 187 1.66 -24.94 -2.49
CA GLU A 187 2.57 -23.78 -2.42
C GLU A 187 2.01 -22.64 -1.57
N ALA A 188 0.86 -22.85 -0.89
CA ALA A 188 0.20 -21.85 -0.07
C ALA A 188 0.68 -21.83 1.41
N LEU A 189 1.76 -22.56 1.74
CA LEU A 189 2.29 -22.75 3.10
C LEU A 189 3.70 -22.18 3.25
#